data_AF-A0A396I4N5-F1
#
_entry.id   AF-A0A396I4N5-F1
#
_cell.length_a   1.000
_cell.length_b   1.000
_cell.length_c   1.000
_cell.angle_alpha   90.00
_cell.angle_beta   90.00
_cell.angle_gamma   90.00
#
_symmetry.space_group_name_H-M   'P 1'
#
loop_
_entity.id
_entity.type
_entity.pdbx_description
1 polymer ?
#
loop_
_entity_poly.entity_id
_entity_poly.type
_entity_poly.pdbx_seq_one_letter_code
_entity_poly.pdbx_strand_id
1 'polypeptide(L)'
;MFRFFHIVSDRSSSCIIYAGVPDEIIKRAAVVLDAVSKNNCVERLCNENISAQDDEYKDAMEKLLKFDVDNGDLNLFFEDIFCNS
;
A
#
# COMPACT_ATOMS: atom_id res chain seq x y z
N MET A 1 2.56 -16.42 -12.90
CA MET A 1 3.40 -16.02 -11.75
C MET A 1 4.89 -15.81 -12.11
N PHE A 2 5.45 -16.54 -13.08
CA PHE A 2 6.90 -16.50 -13.41
C PHE A 2 7.39 -15.35 -14.30
N ARG A 3 6.52 -14.48 -14.82
CA ARG A 3 6.91 -13.46 -15.81
C ARG A 3 7.46 -12.17 -15.19
N PHE A 4 7.25 -11.95 -13.89
CA PHE A 4 7.72 -10.75 -13.17
C PHE A 4 9.15 -10.91 -12.63
N PHE A 5 9.56 -12.13 -12.27
CA PHE A 5 10.90 -12.37 -11.70
C PHE A 5 12.02 -12.23 -12.73
N HIS A 6 11.76 -12.59 -13.98
CA HIS A 6 12.77 -12.52 -15.04
C HIS A 6 13.10 -11.10 -15.51
N ILE A 7 12.32 -10.11 -15.06
CA ILE A 7 12.41 -8.71 -15.47
C ILE A 7 13.48 -7.95 -14.66
N VAL A 8 13.75 -8.34 -13.41
CA VAL A 8 14.59 -7.53 -12.51
C VAL A 8 15.96 -8.15 -12.22
N SER A 9 16.19 -9.40 -12.59
CA SER A 9 17.44 -10.09 -12.27
C SER A 9 18.61 -9.74 -13.20
N ASP A 10 18.37 -9.10 -14.35
CA ASP A 10 19.45 -8.75 -15.27
C ASP A 10 19.96 -7.34 -14.99
N ARG A 11 21.12 -7.25 -14.30
CA ARG A 11 21.93 -6.02 -14.19
C ARG A 11 22.58 -5.70 -15.54
N SER A 12 21.79 -5.52 -16.57
CA SER A 12 22.25 -4.90 -17.80
C SER A 12 21.10 -4.06 -18.34
N SER A 13 21.43 -2.80 -18.58
CA SER A 13 20.52 -1.72 -18.90
C SER A 13 19.51 -2.07 -19.98
N SER A 14 18.32 -1.49 -19.78
CA SER A 14 17.54 -0.78 -20.79
C SER A 14 16.55 -1.57 -21.67
N CYS A 15 15.28 -1.19 -21.49
CA CYS A 15 14.37 -0.70 -22.55
C CYS A 15 13.03 -1.43 -22.72
N ILE A 16 12.81 -2.63 -22.15
CA ILE A 16 11.50 -3.32 -22.35
C ILE A 16 10.48 -3.07 -21.23
N ILE A 17 10.91 -2.65 -20.03
CA ILE A 17 10.04 -2.59 -18.84
C ILE A 17 9.38 -1.21 -18.63
N TYR A 18 9.96 -0.17 -19.24
CA TYR A 18 9.54 1.23 -19.04
C TYR A 18 8.32 1.65 -19.88
N ALA A 19 7.79 0.79 -20.75
CA ALA A 19 6.78 1.16 -21.74
C ALA A 19 5.36 1.40 -21.18
N GLY A 20 5.21 1.59 -19.86
CA GLY A 20 3.90 1.85 -19.24
C GLY A 20 3.80 1.50 -17.75
N VAL A 21 4.90 1.15 -17.09
CA VAL A 21 4.92 0.88 -15.66
C VAL A 21 5.32 2.16 -14.91
N PRO A 22 4.50 2.68 -13.98
CA PRO A 22 4.84 3.86 -13.20
C PRO A 22 6.12 3.66 -12.36
N ASP A 23 6.90 4.72 -12.19
CA ASP A 23 8.18 4.69 -11.47
C ASP A 23 8.06 4.16 -10.03
N GLU A 24 6.94 4.44 -9.36
CA GLU A 24 6.63 3.96 -8.01
C GLU A 24 6.60 2.42 -7.93
N ILE A 25 6.12 1.75 -8.99
CA ILE A 25 6.03 0.30 -9.07
C ILE A 25 7.43 -0.30 -9.26
N ILE A 26 8.27 0.35 -10.07
CA ILE A 26 9.67 -0.06 -10.30
C ILE A 26 10.47 0.07 -9.01
N LYS A 27 10.36 1.21 -8.32
CA LYS A 27 11.01 1.46 -7.02
C LYS A 27 10.60 0.41 -5.99
N ARG A 28 9.30 0.11 -5.89
CA ARG A 28 8.80 -0.92 -4.98
C ARG A 28 9.32 -2.32 -5.33
N ALA A 29 9.32 -2.69 -6.61
CA ALA A 29 9.83 -3.99 -7.04
C ALA A 29 11.31 -4.18 -6.63
N ALA A 30 12.13 -3.13 -6.76
CA ALA A 30 13.52 -3.15 -6.32
C ALA A 30 13.65 -3.37 -4.79
N VAL A 31 12.86 -2.68 -3.98
CA VAL A 31 12.85 -2.84 -2.51
C VAL A 31 12.42 -4.27 -2.11
N VAL A 32 11.36 -4.79 -2.73
CA VAL A 32 10.86 -6.15 -2.48
C VAL A 32 11.94 -7.19 -2.82
N LEU A 33 12.60 -7.06 -3.96
CA LEU A 33 13.61 -8.01 -4.39
C LEU A 33 14.87 -7.97 -3.52
N ASP A 34 15.28 -6.78 -3.07
CA ASP A 34 16.37 -6.63 -2.10
C ASP A 34 16.04 -7.33 -0.77
N ALA A 35 14.83 -7.11 -0.23
CA ALA A 35 14.38 -7.76 1.01
C ALA A 35 14.32 -9.28 0.87
N VAL A 36 13.73 -9.80 -0.22
CA VAL A 36 13.67 -11.25 -0.50
C VAL A 36 15.07 -11.84 -0.63
N SER A 37 16.00 -11.16 -1.31
CA SER A 37 17.38 -11.64 -1.46
C SER A 37 18.12 -11.74 -0.13
N LYS A 38 17.76 -10.91 0.84
CA LYS A 38 18.33 -10.87 2.20
C LYS A 38 17.56 -11.74 3.20
N ASN A 39 16.53 -12.47 2.75
CA ASN A 39 15.60 -13.22 3.59
C ASN A 39 14.95 -12.34 4.68
N ASN A 40 14.77 -11.06 4.38
CA ASN A 40 14.09 -10.09 5.23
C ASN A 40 12.58 -10.08 4.93
N CYS A 41 11.78 -9.66 5.91
CA CYS A 41 10.38 -9.40 5.67
C CYS A 41 10.22 -8.20 4.72
N VAL A 42 9.33 -8.34 3.74
CA VAL A 42 8.89 -7.20 2.92
C VAL A 42 7.89 -6.43 3.77
N GLU A 43 8.35 -5.39 4.46
CA GLU A 43 7.45 -4.57 5.26
C GLU A 43 6.47 -3.82 4.35
N ARG A 44 5.17 -3.95 4.65
CA ARG A 44 4.10 -3.15 4.01
C ARG A 44 4.33 -1.65 4.18
N LEU A 45 5.01 -1.27 5.26
CA LEU A 45 5.38 0.10 5.65
C LEU A 45 6.32 0.80 4.66
N CYS A 46 7.01 0.08 3.78
CA CYS A 46 7.91 0.70 2.80
C CYS A 46 7.18 1.42 1.65
N ASN A 47 5.84 1.43 1.66
CA ASN A 47 5.03 2.22 0.73
C ASN A 47 4.25 3.26 1.53
N GLU A 48 4.68 4.52 1.43
CA GLU A 48 4.10 5.66 2.13
C GLU A 48 2.58 5.77 1.91
N ASN A 49 2.08 5.49 0.70
CA ASN A 49 0.65 5.50 0.40
C ASN A 49 -0.10 4.37 1.14
N ILE A 50 0.48 3.17 1.22
CA ILE A 50 -0.13 2.06 1.96
C ILE A 50 -0.08 2.36 3.46
N SER A 51 1.00 2.95 3.96
CA SER A 51 1.12 3.33 5.36
C SER A 51 0.08 4.39 5.73
N ALA A 52 -0.09 5.43 4.91
CA ALA A 52 -1.08 6.47 5.13
C ALA A 52 -2.51 5.90 5.13
N GLN A 53 -2.82 5.02 4.17
CA GLN A 53 -4.11 4.32 4.15
C GLN A 53 -4.31 3.41 5.36
N ASP A 54 -3.28 2.66 5.76
CA ASP A 54 -3.35 1.77 6.93
C ASP A 54 -3.61 2.60 8.21
N ASP A 55 -3.05 3.81 8.32
CA ASP A 55 -3.33 4.75 9.43
C ASP A 55 -4.75 5.33 9.38
N GLU A 56 -5.24 5.74 8.21
CA GLU A 56 -6.63 6.20 8.02
C GLU A 56 -7.65 5.11 8.40
N TYR A 57 -7.42 3.87 7.96
CA TYR A 57 -8.28 2.74 8.34
C TYR A 57 -8.23 2.44 9.82
N LYS A 58 -7.07 2.63 10.47
CA LYS A 58 -6.95 2.46 11.91
C LYS A 58 -7.79 3.48 12.67
N ASP A 59 -7.77 4.74 12.25
CA ASP A 59 -8.61 5.80 12.82
C ASP A 59 -10.11 5.51 12.62
N ALA A 60 -10.51 5.16 11.40
CA ALA A 60 -11.89 4.81 11.08
C ALA A 60 -12.38 3.60 11.91
N MET A 61 -11.53 2.59 12.10
CA MET A 61 -11.85 1.42 12.93
C MET A 61 -12.01 1.79 14.41
N GLU A 62 -11.16 2.66 14.93
CA GLU A 62 -11.26 3.14 16.31
C GLU A 62 -12.57 3.91 16.54
N LYS A 63 -12.97 4.74 15.58
CA LYS A 63 -14.25 5.44 15.59
C LYS A 63 -15.44 4.47 15.54
N LEU A 64 -15.37 3.45 14.69
CA LEU A 64 -16.41 2.41 14.59
C LEU A 64 -16.58 1.65 15.90
N LEU A 65 -15.48 1.27 16.56
CA LEU A 65 -15.52 0.56 17.84
C LEU A 65 -16.11 1.40 18.98
N LYS A 66 -16.01 2.72 18.88
CA LYS A 66 -16.58 3.68 19.85
C LYS A 66 -18.01 4.10 19.50
N PHE A 67 -18.52 3.74 18.33
CA PHE A 67 -19.82 4.18 17.87
C PHE A 67 -20.94 3.50 18.68
N ASP A 68 -21.82 4.32 19.25
CA ASP A 68 -23.01 3.85 19.94
C ASP A 68 -24.14 3.65 18.93
N VAL A 69 -24.48 2.40 18.64
CA VAL A 69 -25.54 2.05 17.68
C VAL A 69 -26.93 2.46 18.17
N ASP A 70 -27.14 2.54 19.49
CA ASP A 70 -28.45 2.83 20.07
C ASP A 70 -28.75 4.33 20.10
N ASN A 71 -27.73 5.18 20.18
CA ASN A 71 -27.88 6.64 20.32
C ASN A 71 -27.15 7.47 19.24
N GLY A 72 -26.32 6.85 18.41
CA GLY A 72 -25.50 7.52 17.41
C GLY A 72 -26.21 7.75 16.08
N ASP A 73 -25.87 8.84 15.39
CA ASP A 73 -26.31 9.10 14.02
C ASP A 73 -25.33 8.47 13.02
N LEU A 74 -25.82 7.46 12.29
CA LEU A 74 -25.04 6.75 11.27
C LEU A 74 -24.63 7.65 10.10
N ASN A 75 -25.45 8.64 9.72
CA ASN A 75 -25.12 9.54 8.61
C ASN A 75 -23.94 10.44 8.99
N LEU A 76 -23.98 11.02 10.20
CA LEU A 76 -22.87 11.83 10.72
C LEU A 76 -21.59 11.01 10.90
N PHE A 77 -21.72 9.75 11.33
CA PHE A 77 -20.60 8.83 11.43
C PHE A 77 -19.94 8.56 10.06
N PHE A 78 -20.74 8.32 9.02
CA PHE A 78 -20.20 8.09 7.68
C PHE A 78 -19.65 9.36 7.04
N GLU A 79 -20.23 10.54 7.31
CA GLU A 79 -19.65 11.81 6.88
C GLU A 79 -18.27 12.03 7.51
N ASP A 80 -18.10 11.75 8.81
CA ASP A 80 -16.80 11.89 9.48
C ASP A 80 -15.72 10.93 8.94
N ILE A 81 -16.10 9.72 8.53
CA ILE A 81 -15.17 8.73 7.97
C ILE A 81 -14.81 9.00 6.51
N PHE A 82 -15.78 9.40 5.69
CA PHE A 82 -15.61 9.42 4.23
C PHE A 82 -15.49 10.83 3.61
N CYS A 83 -15.81 11.91 4.33
CA CYS A 83 -15.74 13.27 3.76
C CYS A 83 -14.36 13.96 3.84
N ASN A 84 -13.31 13.27 4.30
CA ASN A 84 -11.94 13.79 4.35
C ASN A 84 -11.05 13.37 3.14
N SER A 85 -11.65 12.97 2.01
CA SER A 85 -10.92 12.59 0.79
C SER A 85 -10.55 13.77 -0.11
#